data_AF-A0A933E4H7-F1
#
_entry.id   AF-A0A933E4H7-F1
#
_cell.length_a   1.000
_cell.length_b   1.000
_cell.length_c   1.000
_cell.angle_alpha   90.00
_cell.angle_beta   90.00
_cell.angle_gamma   90.00
#
_symmetry.space_group_name_H-M   'P 1'
#
loop_
_entity.id
_entity.type
_entity.pdbx_description
1 polymer ?
#
loop_
_entity_poly.entity_id
_entity_poly.type
_entity_poly.pdbx_seq_one_letter_code
_entity_poly.pdbx_strand_id
1 'polypeptide(L)'
;MIAGGDKVSGGLSLSQQLPKQFSASLSTFNLEKKPQAKNDHHEAGFGGICNSTDSLTSFAPWWNDVTTFTGRQTNEGYRLIVSFNSEVINPLLRRGQVIFDYDKTTETWKTPQPQAYSEPDYKFCSPEGAKAVIDLVVGGLQCLAAGNVDNETRDAAEIIAHQLYHVDLSQVATYSAKDCQPKTPLKAELPASFIPGDHQ
;
A
#
# COMPACT_ATOMS: atom_id res chain seq x y z
N MET A 1 49.80 13.48 -3.36
CA MET A 1 48.67 13.93 -4.19
C MET A 1 47.97 12.68 -4.70
N ILE A 2 46.87 12.30 -4.05
CA ILE A 2 46.06 11.16 -4.49
C ILE A 2 45.01 11.75 -5.43
N ALA A 3 45.04 11.33 -6.69
CA ALA A 3 44.10 11.76 -7.72
C ALA A 3 42.67 11.40 -7.30
N GLY A 4 41.80 12.41 -7.30
CA GLY A 4 40.36 12.23 -7.10
C GLY A 4 39.81 11.35 -8.22
N GLY A 5 39.29 10.19 -7.86
CA GLY A 5 38.50 9.36 -8.76
C GLY A 5 37.13 9.98 -8.94
N ASP A 6 36.86 10.51 -10.12
CA ASP A 6 35.52 10.91 -10.54
C ASP A 6 34.62 9.66 -10.52
N LYS A 7 33.70 9.61 -9.56
CA LYS A 7 32.56 8.69 -9.62
C LYS A 7 31.72 9.10 -10.81
N VAL A 8 31.90 8.41 -11.94
CA VAL A 8 30.96 8.46 -13.07
C VAL A 8 29.67 7.77 -12.63
N SER A 9 28.80 8.50 -11.93
CA SER A 9 27.45 8.08 -11.62
C SER A 9 26.57 8.28 -12.85
N GLY A 10 26.85 7.55 -13.92
CA GLY A 10 25.93 7.40 -15.06
C GLY A 10 24.81 6.43 -14.73
N GLY A 11 24.16 6.60 -13.57
CA GLY A 11 23.04 5.77 -13.15
C GLY A 11 21.85 6.02 -14.05
N LEU A 12 21.28 4.97 -14.64
CA LEU A 12 20.00 5.05 -15.33
C LEU A 12 18.97 5.62 -14.36
N SER A 13 18.18 6.60 -14.82
CA SER A 13 17.08 7.14 -14.02
C SER A 13 16.12 6.01 -13.65
N LEU A 14 15.54 6.04 -12.45
CA LEU A 14 14.63 4.99 -11.96
C LEU A 14 13.53 4.64 -12.97
N SER A 15 13.00 5.65 -13.65
CA SER A 15 11.95 5.49 -14.66
C SER A 15 12.36 4.62 -15.85
N GLN A 16 13.66 4.53 -16.16
CA GLN A 16 14.21 3.68 -17.22
C GLN A 16 14.40 2.23 -16.77
N GLN A 17 14.40 1.96 -15.46
CA GLN A 17 14.57 0.61 -14.92
C GLN A 17 13.23 -0.10 -14.69
N LEU A 18 12.13 0.66 -14.58
CA LEU A 18 10.79 0.11 -14.39
C LEU A 18 10.13 -0.29 -15.72
N PRO A 19 9.35 -1.38 -15.74
CA PRO A 19 8.63 -1.82 -16.93
C PRO A 19 7.55 -0.81 -17.33
N LYS A 20 7.19 -0.78 -18.62
CA LYS A 20 6.14 0.14 -19.13
C LYS A 20 4.84 0.01 -18.35
N GLN A 21 4.48 -1.22 -17.99
CA GLN A 21 3.34 -1.55 -17.14
C GLN A 21 3.60 -2.90 -16.44
N PHE A 22 3.09 -3.07 -15.23
CA PHE A 22 2.96 -4.39 -14.59
C PHE A 22 1.68 -4.45 -13.77
N SER A 23 1.17 -5.65 -13.55
CA SER A 23 0.04 -5.89 -12.65
C SER A 23 0.21 -7.24 -11.96
N ALA A 24 0.08 -7.24 -10.64
CA ALA A 24 0.15 -8.46 -9.86
C ALA A 24 -0.79 -8.40 -8.64
N SER A 25 -1.21 -9.57 -8.16
CA SER A 25 -2.10 -9.68 -7.01
C SER A 25 -1.50 -10.64 -5.98
N LEU A 26 -1.66 -10.27 -4.70
CA LEU A 26 -1.32 -11.10 -3.55
C LEU A 26 -2.58 -11.41 -2.77
N SER A 27 -2.89 -12.69 -2.64
CA SER A 27 -3.95 -13.20 -1.76
C SER A 27 -3.44 -13.69 -0.41
N THR A 28 -2.11 -13.72 -0.22
CA THR A 28 -1.46 -14.31 0.96
C THR A 28 -1.08 -13.29 2.01
N PHE A 29 -1.45 -12.03 1.79
CA PHE A 29 -1.05 -10.90 2.59
C PHE A 29 -2.14 -10.56 3.60
N ASN A 30 -2.10 -11.23 4.74
CA ASN A 30 -3.08 -11.03 5.80
C ASN A 30 -2.84 -9.71 6.52
N LEU A 31 -3.91 -8.93 6.68
CA LEU A 31 -3.90 -7.65 7.38
C LEU A 31 -4.21 -7.87 8.86
N GLU A 32 -3.18 -7.89 9.70
CA GLU A 32 -3.39 -8.08 11.13
C GLU A 32 -3.56 -6.75 11.85
N LYS A 33 -4.62 -6.60 12.67
CA LYS A 33 -4.78 -5.49 13.61
C LYS A 33 -3.84 -5.69 14.79
N LYS A 34 -2.87 -4.79 14.99
CA LYS A 34 -1.99 -4.82 16.16
C LYS A 34 -2.78 -4.54 17.44
N PRO A 35 -2.50 -5.25 18.55
CA PRO A 35 -3.20 -5.05 19.83
C PRO A 35 -3.12 -3.62 20.41
N GLN A 36 -2.13 -2.84 19.95
CA GLN A 36 -1.87 -1.48 20.44
C GLN A 36 -2.71 -0.40 19.77
N ALA A 37 -3.47 -0.72 18.71
CA ALA A 37 -4.32 0.24 18.02
C ALA A 37 -5.53 0.60 18.90
N LYS A 38 -5.45 1.75 19.61
CA LYS A 38 -6.47 2.19 20.56
C LYS A 38 -7.69 2.82 19.90
N ASN A 39 -7.54 3.37 18.69
CA ASN A 39 -8.60 4.02 17.92
C ASN A 39 -8.53 3.58 16.44
N ASP A 40 -9.68 3.23 15.85
CA ASP A 40 -9.78 2.58 14.54
C ASP A 40 -9.33 3.42 13.32
N HIS A 41 -8.91 4.68 13.54
CA HIS A 41 -8.60 5.63 12.45
C HIS A 41 -7.25 6.34 12.59
N HIS A 42 -6.56 6.22 13.74
CA HIS A 42 -5.41 7.07 14.06
C HIS A 42 -4.09 6.33 14.23
N GLU A 43 -4.08 5.01 14.45
CA GLU A 43 -2.85 4.35 14.92
C GLU A 43 -2.59 3.00 14.24
N ALA A 44 -1.70 3.06 13.24
CA ALA A 44 -0.57 2.15 12.97
C ALA A 44 -0.70 0.66 13.35
N GLY A 45 -1.85 0.08 13.03
CA GLY A 45 -2.19 -1.26 13.46
C GLY A 45 -2.04 -2.32 12.39
N PHE A 46 -1.44 -2.10 11.23
CA PHE A 46 -1.43 -3.12 10.18
C PHE A 46 -0.04 -3.71 9.99
N GLY A 47 0.04 -5.03 10.11
CA GLY A 47 1.14 -5.84 9.63
C GLY A 47 0.66 -6.68 8.46
N GLY A 48 1.55 -6.92 7.52
CA GLY A 48 1.34 -7.90 6.46
C GLY A 48 2.27 -9.08 6.68
N ILE A 49 1.74 -10.30 6.66
CA ILE A 49 2.55 -11.52 6.71
C ILE A 49 2.58 -12.10 5.30
N CYS A 50 3.78 -12.32 4.74
CA CYS A 50 3.94 -13.09 3.53
C CYS A 50 3.81 -14.57 3.88
N ASN A 51 2.65 -15.18 3.64
CA ASN A 51 2.59 -16.64 3.65
C ASN A 51 3.28 -17.16 2.38
N SER A 52 4.35 -17.93 2.52
CA SER A 52 4.90 -18.64 1.37
C SER A 52 3.81 -19.57 0.83
N THR A 53 3.72 -19.65 -0.50
CA THR A 53 2.70 -20.45 -1.21
C THR A 53 2.73 -21.93 -0.84
N ASP A 54 3.79 -22.40 -0.19
CA ASP A 54 3.99 -23.79 0.19
C ASP A 54 3.14 -24.24 1.39
N SER A 55 2.48 -23.32 2.10
CA SER A 55 1.72 -23.62 3.32
C SER A 55 0.29 -23.05 3.33
N LEU A 56 -0.31 -22.75 2.17
CA LEU A 56 -1.66 -22.17 2.10
C LEU A 56 -2.81 -23.17 2.33
N THR A 57 -2.52 -24.44 2.61
CA THR A 57 -3.56 -25.46 2.76
C THR A 57 -4.25 -25.48 4.13
N SER A 58 -3.81 -24.65 5.09
CA SER A 58 -4.31 -24.67 6.47
C SER A 58 -5.02 -23.40 6.93
N PHE A 59 -5.01 -22.32 6.14
CA PHE A 59 -5.78 -21.12 6.46
C PHE A 59 -7.17 -21.20 5.86
N ALA A 60 -8.13 -20.71 6.62
CA ALA A 60 -9.53 -20.96 6.37
C ALA A 60 -9.96 -20.47 4.97
N PRO A 61 -10.66 -21.28 4.16
CA PRO A 61 -10.99 -21.01 2.76
C PRO A 61 -11.93 -19.81 2.54
N TRP A 62 -12.27 -19.06 3.59
CA TRP A 62 -13.14 -17.89 3.54
C TRP A 62 -12.42 -16.55 3.62
N TRP A 63 -11.09 -16.49 3.84
CA TRP A 63 -10.36 -15.21 3.77
C TRP A 63 -9.91 -14.92 2.34
N ASN A 64 -10.55 -13.94 1.70
CA ASN A 64 -10.28 -13.51 0.33
C ASN A 64 -9.62 -12.13 0.27
N ASP A 65 -8.73 -11.83 1.22
CA ASP A 65 -7.99 -10.58 1.20
C ASP A 65 -7.08 -10.56 -0.02
N VAL A 66 -7.35 -9.67 -0.97
CA VAL A 66 -6.54 -9.49 -2.19
C VAL A 66 -5.98 -8.08 -2.20
N THR A 67 -4.66 -8.00 -2.31
CA THR A 67 -3.94 -6.76 -2.60
C THR A 67 -3.44 -6.80 -4.04
N THR A 68 -3.87 -5.85 -4.86
CA THR A 68 -3.44 -5.75 -6.27
C THR A 68 -2.53 -4.54 -6.45
N PHE A 69 -1.37 -4.76 -7.07
CA PHE A 69 -0.41 -3.74 -7.47
C PHE A 69 -0.49 -3.55 -8.97
N THR A 70 -0.71 -2.32 -9.42
CA THR A 70 -0.68 -1.96 -10.84
C THR A 70 0.27 -0.80 -11.04
N GLY A 71 1.37 -1.05 -11.74
CA GLY A 71 2.35 -0.04 -12.12
C GLY A 71 2.22 0.35 -13.58
N ARG A 72 2.43 1.63 -13.90
CA ARG A 72 2.57 2.10 -15.30
C ARG A 72 3.48 3.31 -15.39
N GLN A 73 4.24 3.39 -16.48
CA GLN A 73 4.94 4.63 -16.83
C GLN A 73 3.93 5.73 -17.19
N THR A 74 4.26 6.96 -16.81
CA THR A 74 3.52 8.17 -17.18
C THR A 74 4.47 9.14 -17.87
N ASN A 75 3.93 10.23 -18.44
CA ASN A 75 4.78 11.28 -19.01
C ASN A 75 5.67 11.95 -17.94
N GLU A 76 5.20 11.97 -16.68
CA GLU A 76 5.85 12.63 -15.54
C GLU A 76 6.77 11.68 -14.74
N GLY A 77 6.64 10.36 -14.94
CA GLY A 77 7.47 9.36 -14.28
C GLY A 77 6.77 8.00 -14.20
N TYR A 78 6.30 7.61 -13.02
CA TYR A 78 5.65 6.32 -12.79
C TYR A 78 4.42 6.45 -11.91
N ARG A 79 3.40 5.62 -12.12
CA ARG A 79 2.23 5.54 -11.24
C ARG A 79 2.08 4.11 -10.73
N LEU A 80 2.03 3.97 -9.42
CA LEU A 80 1.65 2.75 -8.73
C LEU A 80 0.26 2.93 -8.13
N ILE A 81 -0.64 1.99 -8.43
CA ILE A 81 -1.96 1.89 -7.82
C ILE A 81 -1.98 0.61 -6.98
N VAL A 82 -2.31 0.73 -5.71
CA VAL A 82 -2.45 -0.40 -4.78
C VAL A 82 -3.90 -0.49 -4.37
N SER A 83 -4.58 -1.55 -4.80
CA SER A 83 -5.97 -1.81 -4.47
C SER A 83 -6.07 -2.85 -3.38
N PHE A 84 -6.85 -2.57 -2.34
CA PHE A 84 -7.16 -3.51 -1.27
C PHE A 84 -8.61 -3.97 -1.40
N ASN A 85 -8.81 -5.27 -1.39
CA ASN A 85 -10.11 -5.90 -1.24
C ASN A 85 -10.03 -6.85 -0.05
N SER A 86 -10.39 -6.36 1.13
CA SER A 86 -10.33 -7.13 2.38
C SER A 86 -11.69 -7.29 3.02
N GLU A 87 -11.91 -8.42 3.67
CA GLU A 87 -13.10 -8.64 4.51
C GLU A 87 -12.97 -7.96 5.87
N VAL A 88 -11.76 -7.55 6.27
CA VAL A 88 -11.53 -6.80 7.50
C VAL A 88 -12.39 -5.55 7.47
N ILE A 89 -13.28 -5.43 8.47
CA ILE A 89 -14.15 -4.26 8.67
C ILE A 89 -13.29 -3.10 9.19
N ASN A 90 -12.39 -2.62 8.34
CA ASN A 90 -11.70 -1.37 8.50
C ASN A 90 -12.05 -0.51 7.28
N PRO A 91 -12.54 0.73 7.48
CA PRO A 91 -12.80 1.65 6.38
C PRO A 91 -11.58 1.82 5.45
N LEU A 92 -10.37 1.64 5.99
CA LEU A 92 -9.12 1.73 5.25
C LEU A 92 -8.81 0.49 4.41
N LEU A 93 -9.39 -0.69 4.64
CA LEU A 93 -8.92 -1.93 3.98
C LEU A 93 -10.02 -2.66 3.25
N ARG A 94 -11.29 -2.34 3.54
CA ARG A 94 -12.43 -3.06 2.98
C ARG A 94 -12.45 -3.01 1.44
N ARG A 95 -12.43 -1.80 0.87
CA ARG A 95 -12.33 -1.54 -0.59
C ARG A 95 -11.76 -0.15 -0.81
N GLY A 96 -10.49 -0.05 -1.14
CA GLY A 96 -9.89 1.25 -1.45
C GLY A 96 -8.65 1.14 -2.31
N GLN A 97 -8.20 2.30 -2.82
CA GLN A 97 -7.01 2.39 -3.66
C GLN A 97 -6.06 3.48 -3.17
N VAL A 98 -4.80 3.10 -2.93
CA VAL A 98 -3.72 4.07 -2.69
C VAL A 98 -2.98 4.28 -4.00
N ILE A 99 -2.77 5.54 -4.37
CA ILE A 99 -2.02 5.90 -5.56
C ILE A 99 -0.72 6.57 -5.13
N PHE A 100 0.39 6.11 -5.70
CA PHE A 100 1.69 6.75 -5.59
C PHE A 100 2.17 7.15 -6.98
N ASP A 101 2.54 8.41 -7.14
CA ASP A 101 3.14 8.96 -8.35
C ASP A 101 4.62 9.23 -8.09
N TYR A 102 5.49 8.58 -8.85
CA TYR A 102 6.91 8.91 -8.91
C TYR A 102 7.13 10.03 -9.92
N ASP A 103 7.73 11.12 -9.45
CA ASP A 103 8.12 12.26 -10.25
C ASP A 103 9.57 12.10 -10.70
N LYS A 104 9.81 11.93 -12.00
CA LYS A 104 11.16 11.69 -12.53
C LYS A 104 12.07 12.93 -12.48
N THR A 105 11.50 14.12 -12.27
CA THR A 105 12.27 15.37 -12.19
C THR A 105 12.78 15.61 -10.78
N THR A 106 11.96 15.31 -9.77
CA THR A 106 12.37 15.42 -8.36
C THR A 106 12.93 14.13 -7.79
N GLU A 107 12.78 13.02 -8.50
CA GLU A 107 13.12 11.66 -8.07
C GLU A 107 12.42 11.26 -6.76
N THR A 108 11.18 11.72 -6.55
CA THR A 108 10.41 11.45 -5.34
C THR A 108 9.05 10.84 -5.63
N TRP A 109 8.55 10.03 -4.69
CA TRP A 109 7.16 9.57 -4.69
C TRP A 109 6.27 10.55 -3.95
N LYS A 110 5.12 10.85 -4.53
CA LYS A 110 4.05 11.67 -3.95
C LYS A 110 2.73 10.92 -4.02
N THR A 111 1.81 11.21 -3.12
CA THR A 111 0.42 10.80 -3.27
C THR A 111 -0.32 11.93 -3.99
N PRO A 112 -1.13 11.64 -5.04
CA PRO A 112 -1.86 12.68 -5.72
C PRO A 112 -2.79 13.38 -4.73
N GLN A 113 -2.94 14.69 -4.90
CA GLN A 113 -3.92 15.42 -4.12
C GLN A 113 -5.30 14.83 -4.42
N PRO A 114 -6.05 14.43 -3.39
CA PRO A 114 -7.33 13.79 -3.57
C PRO A 114 -8.29 14.76 -4.24
N GLN A 115 -8.91 14.32 -5.34
CA GLN A 115 -9.92 15.13 -6.00
C GLN A 115 -11.18 15.11 -5.13
N ALA A 116 -11.85 16.26 -5.00
CA ALA A 116 -12.94 16.44 -4.05
C ALA A 116 -14.16 15.50 -4.22
N TYR A 117 -14.16 14.65 -5.27
CA TYR A 117 -15.30 13.82 -5.68
C TYR A 117 -14.94 12.41 -6.17
N SER A 118 -13.68 11.96 -6.08
CA SER A 118 -13.31 10.57 -6.41
C SER A 118 -13.39 9.68 -5.16
N GLU A 119 -14.47 8.92 -5.03
CA GLU A 119 -14.45 7.73 -4.20
C GLU A 119 -13.61 6.63 -4.88
N PRO A 120 -12.86 5.79 -4.14
CA PRO A 120 -12.36 5.95 -2.77
C PRO A 120 -10.84 6.24 -2.77
N ASP A 121 -10.44 7.49 -3.04
CA ASP A 121 -9.05 7.90 -2.83
C ASP A 121 -8.76 8.00 -1.33
N TYR A 122 -7.74 7.26 -0.85
CA TYR A 122 -7.40 7.27 0.57
C TYR A 122 -7.03 8.64 1.11
N LYS A 123 -7.36 8.82 2.40
CA LYS A 123 -7.08 10.02 3.17
C LYS A 123 -6.15 9.65 4.33
N PHE A 124 -4.92 10.16 4.31
CA PHE A 124 -4.01 10.00 5.45
C PHE A 124 -4.32 11.06 6.50
N CYS A 125 -4.73 10.65 7.69
CA CYS A 125 -5.10 11.56 8.77
C CYS A 125 -3.93 11.98 9.66
N SER A 126 -2.80 11.32 9.52
CA SER A 126 -1.55 11.68 10.17
C SER A 126 -0.35 11.10 9.41
N PRO A 127 0.86 11.62 9.65
CA PRO A 127 2.09 11.03 9.12
C PRO A 127 2.28 9.55 9.52
N GLU A 128 1.85 9.16 10.72
CA GLU A 128 1.93 7.78 11.21
C GLU A 128 0.99 6.85 10.44
N GLY A 129 -0.22 7.32 10.11
CA GLY A 129 -1.14 6.60 9.24
C GLY A 129 -0.61 6.42 7.82
N ALA A 130 -0.02 7.49 7.26
CA ALA A 130 0.68 7.43 5.98
C ALA A 130 1.83 6.42 6.02
N LYS A 131 2.67 6.46 7.06
CA LYS A 131 3.77 5.53 7.24
C LYS A 131 3.28 4.09 7.31
N ALA A 132 2.22 3.80 8.07
CA ALA A 132 1.70 2.44 8.20
C ALA A 132 1.24 1.87 6.86
N VAL A 133 0.61 2.68 6.00
CA VAL A 133 0.19 2.26 4.66
C VAL A 133 1.40 2.08 3.73
N ILE A 134 2.41 2.96 3.81
CA ILE A 134 3.65 2.79 3.04
C ILE A 134 4.36 1.50 3.45
N ASP A 135 4.54 1.26 4.75
CA ASP A 135 5.13 0.02 5.28
C ASP A 135 4.35 -1.21 4.78
N LEU A 136 3.03 -1.12 4.72
CA LEU A 136 2.16 -2.18 4.20
C LEU A 136 2.41 -2.45 2.71
N VAL A 137 2.46 -1.40 1.89
CA VAL A 137 2.72 -1.49 0.45
C VAL A 137 4.12 -2.03 0.19
N VAL A 138 5.13 -1.55 0.92
CA VAL A 138 6.51 -2.04 0.84
C VAL A 138 6.58 -3.53 1.20
N GLY A 139 5.94 -3.94 2.30
CA GLY A 139 5.89 -5.35 2.70
C GLY A 139 5.22 -6.23 1.63
N GLY A 140 4.10 -5.76 1.06
CA GLY A 140 3.41 -6.46 -0.03
C GLY A 140 4.29 -6.60 -1.28
N LEU A 141 4.96 -5.53 -1.72
CA LEU A 141 5.88 -5.60 -2.86
C LEU A 141 7.07 -6.54 -2.60
N GLN A 142 7.60 -6.57 -1.38
CA GLN A 142 8.63 -7.53 -0.99
C GLN A 142 8.12 -8.98 -1.02
N CYS A 143 6.89 -9.23 -0.54
CA CYS A 143 6.26 -10.55 -0.68
C CYS A 143 6.13 -10.95 -2.15
N LEU A 144 5.71 -10.00 -3.00
CA LEU A 144 5.53 -10.22 -4.43
C LEU A 144 6.86 -10.61 -5.10
N ALA A 145 7.93 -9.89 -4.80
CA ALA A 145 9.27 -10.15 -5.32
C ALA A 145 9.79 -11.55 -4.90
N ALA A 146 9.54 -11.95 -3.65
CA ALA A 146 9.92 -13.26 -3.13
C ALA A 146 9.06 -14.42 -3.68
N GLY A 147 7.91 -14.11 -4.29
CA GLY A 147 6.98 -15.09 -4.83
C GLY A 147 7.41 -15.69 -6.17
N ASN A 148 6.57 -16.62 -6.65
CA ASN A 148 6.70 -17.21 -7.98
C ASN A 148 6.07 -16.29 -9.05
N VAL A 149 6.72 -15.16 -9.30
CA VAL A 149 6.39 -14.22 -10.38
C VAL A 149 7.48 -14.21 -11.44
N ASP A 150 7.18 -13.65 -12.61
CA ASP A 150 8.19 -13.43 -13.64
C ASP A 150 9.25 -12.41 -13.18
N ASN A 151 10.43 -12.45 -13.81
CA ASN A 151 11.56 -11.61 -13.40
C ASN A 151 11.27 -10.11 -13.57
N GLU A 152 10.51 -9.69 -14.60
CA GLU A 152 10.18 -8.28 -14.83
C GLU A 152 9.30 -7.73 -13.70
N THR A 153 8.30 -8.51 -13.26
CA THR A 153 7.46 -8.19 -12.11
C THR A 153 8.27 -8.15 -10.81
N ARG A 154 9.18 -9.12 -10.61
CA ARG A 154 10.06 -9.18 -9.43
C ARG A 154 10.93 -7.92 -9.33
N ASP A 155 11.67 -7.61 -10.39
CA ASP A 155 12.59 -6.48 -10.43
C ASP A 155 11.84 -5.15 -10.21
N ALA A 156 10.66 -4.99 -10.84
CA ALA A 156 9.82 -3.83 -10.63
C ALA A 156 9.38 -3.68 -9.16
N ALA A 157 8.96 -4.78 -8.54
CA ALA A 157 8.52 -4.78 -7.15
C ALA A 157 9.67 -4.42 -6.18
N GLU A 158 10.88 -4.97 -6.38
CA GLU A 158 12.06 -4.66 -5.57
C GLU A 158 12.46 -3.19 -5.68
N ILE A 159 12.53 -2.67 -6.90
CA ILE A 159 12.88 -1.27 -7.17
C ILE A 159 11.87 -0.33 -6.51
N ILE A 160 10.57 -0.59 -6.67
CA ILE A 160 9.51 0.25 -6.09
C ILE A 160 9.52 0.16 -4.57
N ALA A 161 9.66 -1.05 -4.00
CA ALA A 161 9.72 -1.23 -2.55
C ALA A 161 10.90 -0.47 -1.93
N HIS A 162 12.09 -0.57 -2.54
CA HIS A 162 13.29 0.15 -2.11
C HIS A 162 13.06 1.66 -2.09
N GLN A 163 12.42 2.20 -3.12
CA GLN A 163 12.18 3.64 -3.23
C GLN A 163 11.09 4.13 -2.27
N LEU A 164 10.00 3.39 -2.14
CA LEU A 164 8.93 3.72 -1.19
C LEU A 164 9.40 3.66 0.27
N TYR A 165 10.37 2.79 0.59
CA TYR A 165 10.98 2.74 1.92
C TYR A 165 11.68 4.06 2.31
N HIS A 166 12.17 4.81 1.31
CA HIS A 166 12.85 6.10 1.50
C HIS A 166 11.93 7.31 1.29
N VAL A 167 10.61 7.12 1.20
CA VAL A 167 9.67 8.23 1.06
C VAL A 167 9.76 9.20 2.22
N ASP A 168 9.92 10.47 1.89
CA ASP A 168 9.74 11.57 2.83
C ASP A 168 8.26 11.73 3.16
N LEU A 169 7.88 11.35 4.38
CA LEU A 169 6.49 11.43 4.85
C LEU A 169 5.94 12.86 4.84
N SER A 170 6.78 13.89 4.83
CA SER A 170 6.33 15.28 4.70
C SER A 170 5.79 15.62 3.30
N GLN A 171 6.13 14.81 2.29
CA GLN A 171 5.65 14.93 0.91
C GLN A 171 4.35 14.14 0.68
N VAL A 172 3.94 13.31 1.64
CA VAL A 172 2.68 12.57 1.57
C VAL A 172 1.55 13.50 1.98
N ALA A 173 0.56 13.68 1.10
CA ALA A 173 -0.58 14.53 1.40
C ALA A 173 -1.35 13.98 2.61
N THR A 174 -1.35 14.73 3.71
CA THR A 174 -2.18 14.45 4.88
C THR A 174 -3.37 15.41 4.92
N TYR A 175 -4.49 14.91 5.40
CA TYR A 175 -5.69 15.69 5.59
C TYR A 175 -5.64 16.45 6.90
N SER A 176 -6.35 17.58 6.94
CA SER A 176 -6.51 18.30 8.19
C SER A 176 -7.26 17.44 9.20
N ALA A 177 -6.93 17.59 10.49
CA ALA A 177 -7.62 16.87 11.57
C ALA A 177 -9.15 17.04 11.54
N LYS A 178 -9.67 18.13 10.97
CA LYS A 178 -11.11 18.38 10.82
C LYS A 178 -11.76 17.45 9.78
N ASP A 179 -11.06 17.14 8.70
CA ASP A 179 -11.55 16.26 7.63
C ASP A 179 -11.48 14.79 8.04
N CYS A 180 -10.66 14.49 9.04
CA CYS A 180 -10.47 13.17 9.62
C CYS A 180 -11.44 12.85 10.77
N GLN A 181 -12.27 13.81 11.18
CA GLN A 181 -13.31 13.51 12.15
C GLN A 181 -14.36 12.61 11.48
N PRO A 182 -14.72 11.48 12.10
CA PRO A 182 -15.81 10.67 11.59
C PRO A 182 -17.06 11.56 11.49
N LYS A 183 -17.58 11.72 10.27
CA LYS A 183 -18.82 12.46 10.02
C LYS A 183 -19.97 11.67 10.61
N THR A 184 -20.16 11.82 11.93
CA THR A 184 -21.13 11.11 12.76
C THR A 184 -20.92 9.59 12.79
N PRO A 185 -21.09 8.91 13.94
CA PRO A 185 -21.19 7.46 13.92
C PRO A 185 -22.35 7.13 12.99
N LEU A 186 -22.06 6.39 11.92
CA LEU A 186 -23.09 5.70 11.15
C LEU A 186 -23.84 4.88 12.20
N LYS A 187 -25.02 5.34 12.64
CA LYS A 187 -25.89 4.53 13.47
C LYS A 187 -26.08 3.26 12.66
N ALA A 188 -25.48 2.18 13.14
CA ALA A 188 -25.49 0.91 12.46
C ALA A 188 -26.96 0.46 12.34
N GLU A 189 -27.60 0.77 11.22
CA GLU A 189 -28.66 -0.06 10.66
C GLU A 189 -27.99 -1.30 10.06
N LEU A 190 -27.23 -2.03 10.88
CA LEU A 190 -26.96 -3.41 10.58
C LEU A 190 -28.29 -4.14 10.81
N PRO A 191 -28.86 -4.81 9.79
CA PRO A 191 -30.07 -5.58 10.01
C PRO A 191 -29.79 -6.60 11.12
N ALA A 192 -30.73 -6.73 12.06
CA ALA A 192 -30.63 -7.62 13.23
C ALA A 192 -30.37 -9.10 12.89
N SER A 193 -30.38 -9.46 11.61
CA SER A 193 -30.07 -10.79 11.09
C SER A 193 -28.57 -11.12 11.05
N PHE A 194 -27.66 -10.19 11.36
CA PHE A 194 -26.22 -10.45 11.43
C PHE A 194 -25.74 -10.57 12.89
N ILE A 195 -26.40 -11.43 13.66
CA ILE A 195 -25.83 -11.95 14.91
C ILE A 195 -25.18 -13.29 14.53
N PRO A 196 -23.84 -13.41 14.55
CA PRO A 196 -23.20 -14.71 14.39
C PRO A 196 -23.71 -15.59 15.52
N GLY A 197 -24.41 -16.67 15.17
CA GLY A 197 -24.84 -17.65 16.16
C GLY A 197 -23.62 -18.23 16.86
N ASP A 198 -23.63 -18.22 18.18
CA ASP A 198 -22.71 -19.00 19.00
C ASP A 198 -22.85 -20.47 18.59
N HIS A 199 -21.90 -20.98 17.82
CA HIS A 199 -21.71 -22.41 17.64
C HIS A 199 -21.02 -22.94 18.90
N GLN A 200 -21.83 -23.42 19.85
CA GLN A 200 -21.41 -24.41 20.85
C GLN A 200 -21.37 -25.80 20.22
#